data_AF-A0A531KNU7-F1
#
_entry.id   AF-A0A531KNU7-F1
#
_cell.length_a   1.000
_cell.length_b   1.000
_cell.length_c   1.000
_cell.angle_alpha   90.00
_cell.angle_beta   90.00
_cell.angle_gamma   90.00
#
_symmetry.space_group_name_H-M   'P 1'
#
loop_
_entity.id
_entity.type
_entity.pdbx_description
1 polymer ?
#
loop_
_entity_poly.entity_id
_entity_poly.type
_entity_poly.pdbx_seq_one_letter_code
_entity_poly.pdbx_strand_id
1 'polypeptide(L)'
;LGPVFHDAIQPEAWPRHLAKMCDFWSATLLRTSRYEGRPLPPHLAISGLGVAHFRRWLKLFRATVHRICPPEVAALFMDRALRIAHSFRLAVAFSRGETTMGIEPIAEKEL
;
A
#
# COMPACT_ATOMS: atom_id res chain seq x y z
N LEU A 1 7.10 10.49 -0.85
CA LEU A 1 5.74 10.07 -1.27
C LEU A 1 5.04 11.14 -2.09
N GLY A 2 4.99 12.39 -1.62
CA GLY A 2 4.36 13.50 -2.38
C GLY A 2 4.70 13.52 -3.88
N PRO A 3 6.00 13.53 -4.27
CA PRO A 3 6.39 13.48 -5.68
C PRO A 3 5.84 12.26 -6.44
N VAL A 4 5.99 11.05 -5.88
CA VAL A 4 5.47 9.81 -6.47
C VAL A 4 3.97 9.90 -6.78
N PHE A 5 3.17 10.43 -5.85
CA PHE A 5 1.73 10.58 -6.05
C PHE A 5 1.40 11.73 -7.02
N HIS A 6 2.16 12.83 -7.00
CA HIS A 6 1.96 13.96 -7.91
C HIS A 6 2.23 13.58 -9.37
N ASP A 7 3.28 12.81 -9.61
CA ASP A 7 3.64 12.34 -10.96
C ASP A 7 2.61 11.33 -11.50
N ALA A 8 1.99 10.55 -10.61
CA ALA A 8 1.06 9.48 -10.99
C ALA A 8 -0.43 9.90 -11.00
N ILE A 9 -0.81 10.95 -10.26
CA ILE A 9 -2.21 11.35 -10.04
C ILE A 9 -2.34 12.86 -10.24
N GLN A 10 -3.02 13.24 -11.33
CA GLN A 10 -3.36 14.64 -11.59
C GLN A 10 -4.27 15.20 -10.49
N PRO A 11 -4.19 16.50 -10.17
CA PRO A 11 -4.97 17.13 -9.09
C PRO A 11 -6.48 16.81 -9.13
N GLU A 12 -7.07 16.81 -10.32
CA GLU A 12 -8.50 16.58 -10.57
C GLU A 12 -8.90 15.11 -10.43
N ALA A 13 -7.92 14.19 -10.49
CA ALA A 13 -8.14 12.75 -10.40
C ALA A 13 -8.14 12.23 -8.95
N TRP A 14 -7.77 13.05 -7.97
CA TRP A 14 -7.71 12.65 -6.55
C TRP A 14 -9.03 12.12 -6.00
N PRO A 15 -10.20 12.76 -6.23
CA PRO A 15 -11.47 12.22 -5.73
C PRO A 15 -11.75 10.80 -6.23
N ARG A 16 -11.49 10.54 -7.52
CA ARG A 16 -11.64 9.20 -8.11
C ARG A 16 -10.65 8.19 -7.52
N HIS A 17 -9.41 8.60 -7.30
CA HIS A 17 -8.40 7.73 -6.69
C HIS A 17 -8.78 7.35 -5.26
N LEU A 18 -9.23 8.31 -4.45
CA LEU A 18 -9.65 8.07 -3.07
C LEU A 18 -10.88 7.16 -3.00
N ALA A 19 -11.87 7.34 -3.88
CA ALA A 19 -13.01 6.44 -3.97
C ALA A 19 -12.58 4.99 -4.26
N LYS A 20 -11.67 4.80 -5.23
CA LYS A 20 -11.10 3.48 -5.54
C LYS A 20 -10.35 2.87 -4.35
N MET A 21 -9.66 3.68 -3.55
CA MET A 21 -8.98 3.22 -2.33
C MET A 21 -9.98 2.77 -1.25
N CYS A 22 -11.11 3.45 -1.10
CA CYS A 22 -12.19 3.02 -0.21
C CYS A 22 -12.75 1.66 -0.65
N ASP A 23 -13.04 1.49 -1.94
CA ASP A 23 -13.53 0.22 -2.48
C ASP A 23 -12.50 -0.90 -2.30
N PHE A 24 -11.22 -0.62 -2.53
CA PHE A 24 -10.12 -1.56 -2.30
C PHE A 24 -10.11 -2.07 -0.85
N TRP A 25 -10.14 -1.17 0.14
CA TRP A 25 -10.11 -1.56 1.55
C TRP A 25 -11.40 -2.26 2.00
N SER A 26 -12.55 -1.84 1.46
CA SER A 26 -13.84 -2.51 1.65
C SER A 26 -13.77 -3.97 1.16
N ALA A 27 -13.30 -4.22 -0.05
CA ALA A 27 -13.14 -5.57 -0.57
C ALA A 27 -12.10 -6.37 0.23
N THR A 28 -11.03 -5.72 0.65
CA THR A 28 -9.88 -6.35 1.32
C THR A 28 -10.23 -6.87 2.72
N LEU A 29 -10.94 -6.08 3.54
CA LEU A 29 -11.27 -6.43 4.92
C LEU A 29 -12.69 -6.96 5.09
N LEU A 30 -13.65 -6.41 4.36
CA LEU A 30 -15.07 -6.76 4.48
C LEU A 30 -15.55 -7.71 3.38
N ARG A 31 -14.66 -8.10 2.46
CA ARG A 31 -14.96 -9.05 1.36
C ARG A 31 -16.11 -8.62 0.45
N THR A 32 -16.33 -7.32 0.30
CA THR A 32 -17.30 -6.78 -0.66
C THR A 32 -16.81 -6.93 -2.11
N SER A 33 -17.72 -6.93 -3.08
CA SER A 33 -17.39 -6.95 -4.52
C SER A 33 -17.07 -5.57 -5.13
N ARG A 34 -16.92 -4.51 -4.33
CA ARG A 34 -16.79 -3.12 -4.83
C ARG A 34 -15.49 -2.84 -5.60
N TYR A 35 -14.46 -3.67 -5.45
CA TYR A 35 -13.17 -3.47 -6.09
C TYR A 35 -12.86 -4.61 -7.06
N GLU A 36 -12.90 -4.30 -8.36
CA GLU A 36 -12.58 -5.24 -9.45
C GLU A 36 -11.19 -4.97 -10.04
N GLY A 37 -10.43 -4.04 -9.48
CA GLY A 37 -9.14 -3.64 -10.00
C GLY A 37 -8.02 -4.63 -9.69
N ARG A 38 -6.92 -4.52 -10.44
CA ARG A 38 -5.64 -5.16 -10.09
C ARG A 38 -4.75 -4.12 -9.40
N PRO A 39 -4.46 -4.25 -8.10
CA PRO A 39 -3.76 -3.20 -7.36
C PRO A 39 -2.26 -3.19 -7.68
N LEU A 40 -1.66 -4.30 -8.07
CA LEU A 40 -0.22 -4.43 -8.31
C LEU A 40 0.30 -3.71 -9.57
N PRO A 41 -0.31 -3.85 -10.78
CA PRO A 41 0.28 -3.29 -12.00
C PRO A 41 0.63 -1.79 -11.95
N PRO A 42 -0.20 -0.90 -11.38
CA PRO A 42 0.17 0.51 -11.22
C PRO A 42 1.45 0.72 -10.39
N HIS A 43 1.73 -0.14 -9.41
CA HIS A 43 2.92 -0.02 -8.56
C HIS A 43 4.19 -0.49 -9.28
N LEU A 44 4.08 -1.48 -10.18
CA LEU A 44 5.19 -1.93 -11.01
C LEU A 44 5.64 -0.86 -12.01
N ALA A 45 4.71 -0.01 -12.47
CA ALA A 45 4.99 1.09 -13.39
C ALA A 45 5.69 2.30 -12.74
N ILE A 46 5.79 2.36 -11.40
CA ILE A 46 6.44 3.48 -10.70
C ILE A 46 7.96 3.27 -10.69
N SER A 47 8.65 4.08 -11.48
CA SER A 47 10.11 4.19 -11.46
C SER A 47 10.62 4.62 -10.08
N GLY A 48 11.66 3.97 -9.57
CA GLY A 48 12.26 4.31 -8.27
C GLY A 48 11.43 3.94 -7.04
N LEU A 49 10.28 3.26 -7.20
CA LEU A 49 9.56 2.69 -6.05
C LEU A 49 10.46 1.70 -5.30
N GLY A 50 10.52 1.78 -3.97
CA GLY A 50 11.48 1.03 -3.16
C GLY A 50 11.14 1.04 -1.67
N VAL A 51 11.92 0.33 -0.85
CA VAL A 51 11.58 0.04 0.56
C VAL A 51 11.32 1.30 1.40
N ALA A 52 12.06 2.39 1.18
CA ALA A 52 11.87 3.64 1.90
C ALA A 52 10.47 4.24 1.66
N HIS A 53 9.94 4.10 0.44
CA HIS A 53 8.59 4.54 0.09
C HIS A 53 7.53 3.71 0.84
N PHE A 54 7.66 2.38 0.83
CA PHE A 54 6.75 1.49 1.56
C PHE A 54 6.78 1.75 3.07
N ARG A 55 7.96 1.88 3.69
CA ARG A 55 8.10 2.23 5.11
C ARG A 55 7.42 3.56 5.43
N ARG A 56 7.65 4.60 4.62
CA ARG A 56 7.02 5.91 4.82
C ARG A 56 5.50 5.83 4.70
N TRP A 57 4.98 5.08 3.74
CA TRP A 57 3.54 4.91 3.55
C TRP A 57 2.91 4.16 4.72
N LEU A 58 3.51 3.04 5.13
CA LEU A 58 3.06 2.24 6.28
C LEU A 58 3.07 3.05 7.57
N LYS A 59 4.07 3.89 7.81
CA LYS A 59 4.12 4.78 8.99
C LYS A 59 2.94 5.76 9.04
N LEU A 60 2.63 6.40 7.90
CA LEU A 60 1.49 7.33 7.80
C LEU A 60 0.15 6.60 7.93
N PHE A 61 0.04 5.42 7.30
CA PHE A 61 -1.15 4.59 7.38
C PHE A 61 -1.41 4.12 8.81
N ARG A 62 -0.37 3.62 9.50
CA ARG A 62 -0.40 3.23 10.92
C ARG A 62 -0.90 4.36 11.81
N ALA A 63 -0.29 5.55 11.71
CA ALA A 63 -0.72 6.70 12.49
C ALA A 63 -2.20 7.08 12.23
N THR A 64 -2.68 6.88 11.01
CA THR A 64 -4.06 7.17 10.64
C THR A 64 -5.04 6.15 11.20
N VAL A 65 -4.77 4.84 11.03
CA VAL A 65 -5.68 3.79 11.52
C VAL A 65 -5.73 3.74 13.04
N HIS A 66 -4.61 3.96 13.74
CA HIS A 66 -4.59 4.04 15.20
C HIS A 66 -5.33 5.26 15.75
N ARG A 67 -5.41 6.36 14.97
CA ARG A 67 -6.14 7.56 15.37
C ARG A 67 -7.65 7.43 15.18
N ILE A 68 -8.09 6.66 14.18
CA ILE A 68 -9.48 6.64 13.73
C ILE A 68 -10.22 5.38 14.21
N CYS A 69 -9.52 4.25 14.31
CA CYS A 69 -10.13 2.95 14.59
C CYS A 69 -9.86 2.49 16.03
N PRO A 70 -10.75 1.67 16.60
CA PRO A 70 -10.44 0.90 17.81
C PRO A 70 -9.19 0.02 17.62
N PRO A 71 -8.43 -0.29 18.68
CA PRO A 71 -7.16 -1.02 18.59
C PRO A 71 -7.25 -2.34 17.81
N GLU A 72 -8.31 -3.12 18.01
CA GLU A 72 -8.55 -4.38 17.34
C GLU A 72 -8.79 -4.23 15.84
N VAL A 73 -9.46 -3.15 15.42
CA VAL A 73 -9.69 -2.84 14.01
C VAL A 73 -8.42 -2.30 13.35
N ALA A 74 -7.67 -1.44 14.04
CA ALA A 74 -6.39 -0.93 13.57
C ALA A 74 -5.40 -2.08 13.29
N ALA A 75 -5.35 -3.08 14.18
CA ALA A 75 -4.52 -4.28 14.00
C ALA A 75 -4.86 -5.06 12.72
N LEU A 76 -6.16 -5.21 12.37
CA LEU A 76 -6.58 -5.88 11.14
C LEU A 76 -6.12 -5.13 9.88
N PHE A 77 -6.22 -3.80 9.88
CA PHE A 77 -5.69 -2.97 8.80
C PHE A 77 -4.18 -3.12 8.67
N MET A 78 -3.46 -3.10 9.79
CA MET A 78 -2.00 -3.18 9.79
C MET A 78 -1.48 -4.54 9.34
N ASP A 79 -2.01 -5.66 9.82
CA ASP A 79 -1.62 -7.01 9.35
C ASP A 79 -1.75 -7.10 7.83
N ARG A 80 -2.89 -6.63 7.29
CA ARG A 80 -3.14 -6.68 5.86
C ARG A 80 -2.23 -5.75 5.06
N ALA A 81 -2.04 -4.52 5.53
CA ALA A 81 -1.18 -3.53 4.88
C ALA A 81 0.27 -4.02 4.78
N LEU A 82 0.79 -4.64 5.85
CA LEU A 82 2.16 -5.19 5.90
C LEU A 82 2.34 -6.34 4.90
N ARG A 83 1.37 -7.26 4.82
CA ARG A 83 1.39 -8.38 3.85
C ARG A 83 1.35 -7.88 2.41
N ILE A 84 0.49 -6.91 2.10
CA ILE A 84 0.41 -6.30 0.77
C ILE A 84 1.72 -5.60 0.41
N ALA A 85 2.26 -4.80 1.34
CA ALA A 85 3.51 -4.09 1.12
C ALA A 85 4.69 -5.05 0.85
N HIS A 86 4.78 -6.15 1.60
CA HIS A 86 5.79 -7.18 1.37
C HIS A 86 5.61 -7.86 0.01
N SER A 87 4.39 -8.29 -0.34
CA SER A 87 4.08 -8.88 -1.64
C SER A 87 4.43 -7.94 -2.80
N PHE A 88 4.12 -6.65 -2.70
CA PHE A 88 4.43 -5.68 -3.74
C PHE A 88 5.93 -5.43 -3.87
N ARG A 89 6.67 -5.40 -2.75
CA ARG A 89 8.13 -5.30 -2.79
C ARG A 89 8.78 -6.48 -3.50
N LEU A 90 8.32 -7.70 -3.24
CA LEU A 90 8.78 -8.89 -3.95
C LEU A 90 8.48 -8.80 -5.45
N ALA A 91 7.27 -8.38 -5.82
CA ALA A 91 6.87 -8.25 -7.21
C ALA A 91 7.64 -7.15 -7.97
N VAL A 92 7.90 -6.02 -7.33
CA VAL A 92 8.71 -4.91 -7.90
C VAL A 92 10.15 -5.36 -8.15
N ALA A 93 10.77 -6.05 -7.19
CA ALA A 93 12.12 -6.57 -7.35
C ALA A 93 12.19 -7.59 -8.50
N PHE A 94 11.24 -8.54 -8.50
CA PHE A 94 11.13 -9.54 -9.57
C PHE A 94 10.94 -8.89 -10.95
N SER A 95 10.05 -7.89 -11.09
CA SER A 95 9.81 -7.24 -12.38
C SER A 95 11.02 -6.46 -12.90
N ARG A 96 11.98 -6.13 -12.03
CA ARG A 96 13.22 -5.43 -12.36
C ARG A 96 14.42 -6.37 -12.53
N GLY A 97 14.24 -7.69 -12.38
CA GLY A 97 15.34 -8.66 -12.39
C GLY A 97 16.25 -8.56 -11.17
N GLU A 98 15.80 -7.92 -10.09
CA GLU A 98 16.52 -7.83 -8.82
C GLU A 98 16.32 -9.12 -7.99
N THR A 99 17.29 -9.47 -7.15
CA THR A 99 17.14 -10.61 -6.24
C THR A 99 16.04 -10.36 -5.20
N THR A 100 15.20 -11.37 -4.98
CA THR A 100 14.21 -11.38 -3.90
C THR A 100 14.74 -12.02 -2.61
N MET A 101 15.85 -12.77 -2.70
CA MET A 101 16.53 -13.40 -1.58
C MET A 101 17.15 -12.29 -0.71
N GLY A 102 16.45 -11.91 0.37
CA GLY A 102 16.84 -10.80 1.26
C GLY A 102 15.80 -9.68 1.38
N ILE A 103 14.69 -9.77 0.64
CA ILE A 103 13.55 -8.86 0.87
C ILE A 103 12.76 -9.37 2.07
N GLU A 104 13.08 -8.86 3.25
CA GLU A 104 12.36 -9.22 4.47
C GLU A 104 11.06 -8.42 4.66
N PRO A 105 10.04 -8.99 5.34
CA PRO A 105 8.87 -8.26 5.79
C PRO A 105 9.26 -7.04 6.65
N ILE A 106 8.54 -5.93 6.48
CA ILE A 106 8.70 -4.77 7.37
C ILE A 106 7.97 -5.13 8.67
N ALA A 107 8.64 -5.01 9.81
CA ALA A 107 8.01 -5.23 11.10
C ALA A 107 7.29 -3.96 11.58
N GLU A 108 6.07 -4.08 12.12
CA GLU A 108 5.30 -2.91 12.57
C GLU A 108 6.02 -2.10 13.65
N LYS A 109 6.75 -2.77 14.55
CA LYS A 109 7.56 -2.13 15.60
C LYS A 109 8.64 -1.17 15.07
N GLU A 110 8.98 -1.26 13.79
CA GLU A 110 9.98 -0.42 13.11
C GLU A 110 9.36 0.82 12.43
N LEU A 111 8.03 1.00 12.50
CA LEU A 111 7.29 2.07 11.83
C LEU A 111 7.09 3.32 12.70
#